data_AF-A0A7J8JZN8-F1
#
_entry.id   AF-A0A7J8JZN8-F1
#
_cell.length_a   1.000
_cell.length_b   1.000
_cell.length_c   1.000
_cell.angle_alpha   90.00
_cell.angle_beta   90.00
_cell.angle_gamma   90.00
#
_symmetry.space_group_name_H-M   'P 1'
#
loop_
_entity.id
_entity.type
_entity.pdbx_description
1 polymer ?
#
loop_
_entity_poly.entity_id
_entity_poly.type
_entity_poly.pdbx_seq_one_letter_code
_entity_poly.pdbx_strand_id
1 'polypeptide(L)' 'MFGRLTLPQLLFASILGIAGGIYIFQPAFEQYSRDQKELKEKLKLAEESEEKKS' A
#
# COMPACT_ATOMS: atom_id res chain seq x y z
N MET A 1 35.32 -2.95 4.72
CA MET A 1 35.15 -3.47 6.09
C MET A 1 33.65 -3.64 6.37
N PHE A 2 33.06 -4.79 6.02
CA PHE A 2 31.69 -5.11 6.47
C PHE A 2 31.79 -5.68 7.88
N GLY A 3 31.86 -4.79 8.87
CA GLY A 3 31.80 -5.18 10.27
C GLY A 3 30.49 -5.92 10.54
N ARG A 4 30.56 -7.05 11.23
CA ARG A 4 29.37 -7.81 11.64
C ARG A 4 28.41 -6.85 12.35
N LEU A 5 27.22 -6.66 11.76
CA LEU A 5 26.15 -5.91 12.40
C LEU A 5 25.82 -6.60 13.73
N THR A 6 25.95 -5.85 14.81
CA THR A 6 25.66 -6.37 16.14
C THR A 6 24.16 -6.62 16.27
N LEU A 7 23.78 -7.63 17.06
CA LEU A 7 22.37 -7.97 17.35
C LEU A 7 21.48 -6.75 17.65
N PRO A 8 21.91 -5.77 18.47
CA PRO A 8 21.14 -4.54 18.71
C PRO A 8 20.91 -3.70 17.45
N GLN A 9 21.90 -3.62 16.55
CA GLN A 9 21.77 -2.86 15.30
C GLN A 9 20.79 -3.53 14.34
N LEU A 10 20.76 -4.87 14.30
CA LEU A 10 19.78 -5.62 13.51
C LEU A 10 18.35 -5.40 14.03
N LEU A 11 18.17 -5.45 15.35
CA LEU A 11 16.87 -5.18 15.98
C LEU A 11 16.40 -3.75 15.70
N PHE A 12 17.29 -2.77 15.85
CA PHE A 12 16.98 -1.38 15.59
C PHE A 12 16.62 -1.12 14.13
N ALA A 13 17.40 -1.64 13.18
CA ALA A 13 17.09 -1.53 11.75
C ALA A 13 15.77 -2.22 11.38
N SER A 14 15.46 -3.36 12.01
CA SER A 14 14.20 -4.07 11.80
C SER A 14 13.01 -3.27 12.30
N ILE A 15 13.10 -2.70 13.51
CA ILE A 15 12.04 -1.86 14.09
C ILE A 15 11.85 -0.59 13.25
N LEU A 16 12.93 0.08 12.82
CA LEU A 16 12.84 1.25 11.95
C LEU A 16 12.27 0.93 10.57
N GLY A 17 12.62 -0.22 9.98
CA GLY A 17 12.07 -0.67 8.71
C GLY A 17 10.56 -0.93 8.79
N ILE A 18 10.11 -1.62 9.84
CA ILE A 18 8.68 -1.90 10.06
C ILE A 18 7.93 -0.62 10.43
N ALA A 19 8.44 0.18 11.36
CA ALA A 19 7.79 1.42 11.80
C ALA A 19 7.75 2.46 10.66
N GLY A 20 8.85 2.66 9.94
CA GLY A 20 8.89 3.54 8.77
C GLY A 20 8.03 3.03 7.63
N GLY A 21 8.02 1.71 7.40
CA GLY A 21 7.11 1.05 6.47
C GLY A 21 5.65 1.33 6.82
N ILE A 22 5.21 1.04 8.05
CA ILE A 22 3.82 1.27 8.46
C ILE A 22 3.47 2.77 8.44
N TYR A 23 4.35 3.65 8.94
CA TYR A 23 4.04 5.08 9.06
C TYR A 23 3.99 5.81 7.72
N ILE A 24 4.75 5.37 6.72
CA ILE A 24 4.71 5.94 5.35
C ILE A 24 3.66 5.21 4.51
N PHE A 25 3.59 3.89 4.60
CA PHE A 25 2.73 3.07 3.76
C PHE A 25 1.27 3.19 4.15
N GLN A 26 0.93 3.31 5.44
CA GLN A 26 -0.46 3.42 5.88
C GLN A 26 -1.18 4.66 5.31
N PRO A 27 -0.68 5.91 5.45
CA PRO A 27 -1.34 7.09 4.88
C PRO A 27 -1.29 7.11 3.34
N ALA A 28 -0.22 6.61 2.72
CA ALA A 28 -0.12 6.53 1.26
C ALA A 28 -1.07 5.49 0.65
N PHE A 29 -1.26 4.36 1.34
CA PHE A 29 -2.11 3.27 0.87
C PHE A 29 -3.59 3.54 1.15
N GLU A 30 -3.92 4.36 2.15
CA GLU A 30 -5.32 4.70 2.45
C GLU A 30 -5.98 5.50 1.33
N GLN A 31 -5.29 6.51 0.78
CA GLN A 31 -5.78 7.19 -0.42
C GLN A 31 -5.84 6.24 -1.62
N TYR A 32 -4.78 5.46 -1.86
CA TYR A 32 -4.74 4.49 -2.95
C TYR A 32 -5.88 3.46 -2.89
N SER A 33 -6.22 2.99 -1.69
CA SER A 33 -7.31 2.03 -1.47
C SER A 33 -8.68 2.66 -1.70
N ARG A 34 -8.87 3.95 -1.36
CA ARG A 34 -10.09 4.69 -1.71
C ARG A 34 -10.20 4.90 -3.21
N ASP A 35 -9.12 5.31 -3.86
CA ASP A 35 -9.08 5.54 -5.32
C ASP A 35 -9.35 4.25 -6.09
N GLN A 36 -8.81 3.11 -5.66
CA GLN A 36 -9.10 1.80 -6.24
C GLN A 36 -10.56 1.37 -6.10
N LYS A 37 -11.20 1.66 -4.95
CA LYS A 37 -12.62 1.38 -4.77
C LYS A 37 -13.48 2.23 -5.70
N GLU A 38 -13.16 3.51 -5.83
CA GLU A 38 -13.86 4.42 -6.74
C GLU A 38 -13.67 3.99 -8.21
N LEU A 39 -12.46 3.61 -8.60
CA LEU A 39 -12.16 3.13 -9.96
C LEU A 39 -12.93 1.84 -10.29
N LYS A 40 -12.97 0.90 -9.34
CA LYS A 40 -13.76 -0.35 -9.48
C LYS A 40 -15.26 -0.07 -9.62
N GLU A 41 -15.80 0.89 -8.87
CA GLU A 41 -17.22 1.25 -8.96
C GLU A 41 -17.55 1.87 -10.32
N LYS A 42 -16.70 2.78 -10.82
CA LYS A 42 -16.88 3.39 -12.15
C LYS A 42 -16.79 2.36 -13.28
N LEU A 43 -15.85 1.41 -13.18
CA LEU A 43 -15.75 0.31 -14.14
C LEU A 43 -17.01 -0.55 -14.15
N LYS A 44 -17.55 -0.88 -12.97
CA LYS A 44 -18.78 -1.67 -12.85
C LYS A 44 -19.99 -0.95 -13.44
N LEU A 45 -20.11 0.36 -13.18
CA LEU A 45 -21.15 1.21 -13.78
C LEU A 45 -21.02 1.34 -15.31
N ALA A 46 -19.79 1.40 -15.82
CA ALA A 46 -19.54 1.42 -17.27
C ALA A 46 -19.94 0.09 -17.93
N GLU A 47 -19.61 -1.04 -17.30
CA GLU A 47 -19.98 -2.39 -17.76
C GLU A 47 -21.51 -2.59 -17.75
N GLU A 48 -22.20 -2.18 -16.67
CA GLU A 48 -23.68 -2.20 -16.62
C GLU A 48 -24.33 -1.25 -17.64
N SER A 49 -23.65 -0.16 -18.00
CA SER A 49 -24.13 0.79 -19.02
C SER A 49 -23.95 0.28 -20.45
N GLU A 50 -22.91 -0.52 -20.70
CA GLU A 50 -22.72 -1.20 -21.99
C GLU A 50 -23.66 -2.40 -22.15
N GLU A 51 -23.90 -3.18 -21.08
CA GLU A 51 -24.83 -4.32 -21.10
C GLU A 51 -26.28 -3.88 -21.37
N LYS A 52 -26.70 -2.73 -20.84
CA LYS A 52 -28.05 -2.15 -21.12
C LYS A 52 -28.20 -1.51 -22.49
N LYS A 53 -27.11 -1.41 -23.27
CA LYS A 53 -27.09 -0.77 -24.60
C LYS A 53 -27.06 -1.79 -25.75
N SER A 54 -26.96 -3.09 -25.44
CA SER A 54 -27.11 -4.20 -26.40
C SER A 54 -28.51 -4.80 -26.35
#